data_AF-L5N9G0-F1
#
_entry.id   AF-L5N9G0-F1
#
_cell.length_a   1.000
_cell.length_b   1.000
_cell.length_c   1.000
_cell.angle_alpha   90.00
_cell.angle_beta   90.00
_cell.angle_gamma   90.00
#
_symmetry.space_group_name_H-M   'P 1'
#
loop_
_entity.id
_entity.type
_entity.pdbx_description
1 polymer ?
#
loop_
_entity_poly.entity_id
_entity_poly.type
_entity_poly.pdbx_seq_one_letter_code
_entity_poly.pdbx_strand_id
1 'polypeptide(L)'
;MKLIDISMPLHEGTPPWPGDTPFHYEHTFTMKETGSVNVGQFQASNHIGTHVDAPYHYDSNGWRIAEVPLERYIGDALVLSLPDKDRIQAKDLEGIDLTAVTKVILQTKSWKDRTTFPDTYTTIGEDLAPLLREHGIDLIGVDTPSVDTEKAKLYLVIIPYMLTTFSSSKVCNWITFLLDFMNSWLFR
;
A
#
# COMPACT_ATOMS: atom_id res chain seq x y z
N MET A 1 -9.02 19.70 -5.78
CA MET A 1 -8.99 18.23 -5.59
C MET A 1 -8.80 17.95 -4.10
N LYS A 2 -9.42 16.90 -3.54
CA LYS A 2 -9.26 16.53 -2.12
C LYS A 2 -8.37 15.30 -2.04
N LEU A 3 -7.34 15.34 -1.20
CA LEU A 3 -6.51 14.17 -0.90
C LEU A 3 -7.23 13.29 0.13
N ILE A 4 -7.18 11.98 -0.07
CA ILE A 4 -7.70 10.98 0.86
C ILE A 4 -6.50 10.21 1.37
N ASP A 5 -6.29 10.26 2.69
CA ASP A 5 -5.29 9.43 3.34
C ASP A 5 -5.81 7.99 3.43
N ILE A 6 -4.99 7.06 2.94
CA ILE A 6 -5.24 5.62 2.93
C ILE A 6 -4.17 4.86 3.75
N SER A 7 -3.45 5.59 4.60
CA SER A 7 -2.37 5.05 5.42
C SER A 7 -2.88 4.60 6.79
N MET A 8 -2.38 3.48 7.29
CA MET A 8 -2.58 3.10 8.69
C MET A 8 -1.67 3.93 9.59
N PRO A 9 -2.21 4.60 10.63
CA PRO A 9 -1.38 5.28 11.62
C PRO A 9 -0.43 4.30 12.32
N LEU A 10 0.84 4.69 12.46
CA LEU A 10 1.83 3.92 13.20
C LEU A 10 1.89 4.38 14.66
N HIS A 11 1.78 3.43 15.58
CA HIS A 11 1.92 3.62 17.02
C HIS A 11 2.34 2.31 17.69
N GLU A 12 2.67 2.34 18.99
CA GLU A 12 3.10 1.17 19.79
C GLU A 12 2.12 -0.03 19.76
N GLY A 13 0.86 0.23 19.39
CA GLY A 13 -0.19 -0.78 19.28
C GLY A 13 -0.47 -1.24 17.85
N THR A 14 0.30 -0.77 16.86
CA THR A 14 0.20 -1.26 15.48
C THR A 14 0.68 -2.71 15.46
N PRO A 15 -0.18 -3.67 15.08
CA PRO A 15 0.18 -5.08 15.13
C PRO A 15 1.25 -5.40 14.07
N PRO A 16 2.44 -5.90 14.47
CA PRO A 16 3.41 -6.42 13.52
C PRO A 16 2.98 -7.80 13.02
N TRP A 17 3.67 -8.31 12.00
CA TRP A 17 3.61 -9.73 11.69
C TRP A 17 4.01 -10.56 12.93
N PRO A 18 3.34 -11.69 13.23
CA PRO A 18 3.69 -12.49 14.41
C PRO A 18 5.16 -12.89 14.44
N GLY A 19 5.89 -12.42 15.45
CA GLY A 19 7.32 -12.66 15.63
C GLY A 19 8.26 -11.62 14.99
N ASP A 20 7.72 -10.61 14.29
CA ASP A 20 8.50 -9.53 13.67
C ASP A 20 8.68 -8.32 14.62
N THR A 21 9.51 -7.37 14.21
CA THR A 21 9.87 -6.18 14.97
C THR A 21 8.67 -5.23 15.11
N PRO A 22 8.18 -4.96 16.34
CA PRO A 22 7.09 -4.02 16.56
C PRO A 22 7.51 -2.58 16.24
N PHE A 23 6.53 -1.71 16.02
CA PHE A 23 6.78 -0.27 15.92
C PHE A 23 7.11 0.28 17.29
N HIS A 24 8.22 1.01 17.38
CA HIS A 24 8.60 1.77 18.55
C HIS A 24 9.00 3.19 18.15
N TYR A 25 8.54 4.19 18.90
CA TYR A 25 9.01 5.57 18.78
C TYR A 25 9.34 6.16 20.15
N GLU A 26 10.50 6.78 20.24
CA GLU A 26 10.94 7.48 21.45
C GLU A 26 11.63 8.80 21.12
N HIS A 27 11.70 9.67 22.12
CA HIS A 27 12.59 10.82 22.09
C HIS A 27 13.94 10.42 22.63
N THR A 28 14.98 10.48 21.79
CA THR A 28 16.37 10.33 22.25
C THR A 28 16.84 11.57 22.99
N PHE A 29 16.32 12.74 22.62
CA PHE A 29 16.47 14.00 23.36
C PHE A 29 15.20 14.83 23.27
N THR A 30 14.83 15.46 24.38
CA THR A 30 13.71 16.41 24.44
C THR A 30 14.18 17.86 24.26
N MET A 31 13.28 18.76 23.84
CA MET A 31 13.54 20.20 23.78
C MET A 31 14.00 20.78 25.11
N LYS A 32 13.54 20.20 26.24
CA LYS A 32 13.98 20.61 27.58
C LYS A 32 15.46 20.32 27.80
N GLU A 33 15.97 19.21 27.25
CA GLU A 33 17.37 18.80 27.37
C GLU A 33 18.28 19.51 26.36
N THR A 34 17.80 19.70 25.12
CA THR A 34 18.58 20.33 24.04
C THR A 34 18.48 21.86 24.04
N GLY A 35 17.47 22.44 24.69
CA GLY A 35 17.13 23.85 24.62
C GLY A 35 16.54 24.32 23.28
N SER A 36 16.26 23.42 22.32
CA SER A 36 15.81 23.82 20.97
C SER A 36 14.94 22.82 20.21
N VAL A 37 15.24 21.52 20.26
CA VAL A 37 14.60 20.50 19.41
C VAL A 37 14.27 19.22 20.17
N ASN A 38 13.20 18.54 19.75
CA ASN A 38 12.95 17.14 20.11
C ASN A 38 13.59 16.27 19.03
N VAL A 39 14.45 15.33 19.43
CA VAL A 39 15.06 14.36 18.54
C VAL A 39 14.35 13.03 18.75
N GLY A 40 13.74 12.52 17.69
CA GLY A 40 13.02 11.24 17.71
C GLY A 40 13.85 10.12 17.10
N GLN A 41 13.66 8.90 17.60
CA GLN A 41 14.10 7.66 16.99
C GLN A 41 12.89 6.76 16.82
N PHE A 42 12.86 6.01 15.72
CA PHE A 42 11.91 4.91 15.57
C PHE A 42 12.62 3.63 15.17
N GLN A 43 12.03 2.50 15.56
CA GLN A 43 12.41 1.17 15.12
C GLN A 43 11.14 0.46 14.66
N ALA A 44 11.18 -0.19 13.51
CA ALA A 44 10.06 -0.98 13.02
C ALA A 44 10.50 -1.96 11.93
N SER A 45 9.68 -2.98 11.69
CA SER A 45 9.71 -3.75 10.44
C SER A 45 9.38 -2.86 9.24
N ASN A 46 9.97 -3.14 8.08
CA ASN A 46 9.59 -2.50 6.81
C ASN A 46 8.21 -2.97 6.30
N HIS A 47 7.64 -4.00 6.91
CA HIS A 47 6.32 -4.56 6.59
C HIS A 47 5.23 -4.16 7.60
N ILE A 48 5.47 -3.13 8.43
CA ILE A 48 4.48 -2.64 9.40
C ILE A 48 3.51 -1.64 8.77
N GLY A 49 2.22 -1.76 9.09
CA GLY A 49 1.20 -0.83 8.60
C GLY A 49 1.13 -0.75 7.07
N THR A 50 0.93 0.47 6.55
CA THR A 50 0.89 0.71 5.09
C THR A 50 2.29 0.77 4.51
N HIS A 51 2.61 -0.15 3.61
CA HIS A 51 3.96 -0.30 3.05
C HIS A 51 3.95 -0.84 1.62
N VAL A 52 5.14 -0.93 1.03
CA VAL A 52 5.36 -1.50 -0.29
C VAL A 52 6.47 -2.54 -0.25
N ASP A 53 6.29 -3.61 -1.00
CA ASP A 53 7.30 -4.65 -1.13
C ASP A 53 8.20 -4.39 -2.33
N ALA A 54 9.50 -4.48 -2.08
CA ALA A 54 10.48 -4.58 -3.15
C ALA A 54 10.61 -6.05 -3.60
N PRO A 55 10.94 -6.34 -4.87
CA PRO A 55 11.19 -7.70 -5.33
C PRO A 55 12.20 -8.47 -4.46
N TYR A 56 13.19 -7.76 -3.89
CA TYR A 56 14.15 -8.35 -2.96
C TYR A 56 13.53 -9.07 -1.74
N HIS A 57 12.30 -8.72 -1.35
CA HIS A 57 11.57 -9.38 -0.27
C HIS A 57 11.33 -10.88 -0.54
N TYR A 58 11.12 -11.28 -1.80
CA TYR A 58 10.79 -12.65 -2.19
C TYR A 58 11.72 -13.23 -3.28
N ASP A 59 12.65 -12.44 -3.82
CA ASP A 59 13.64 -12.85 -4.81
C ASP A 59 15.01 -12.26 -4.45
N SER A 60 16.00 -13.10 -4.10
CA SER A 60 17.34 -12.65 -3.70
C SER A 60 18.10 -11.88 -4.79
N ASN A 61 17.68 -11.97 -6.05
CA ASN A 61 18.23 -11.19 -7.16
C ASN A 61 17.32 -10.03 -7.59
N GLY A 62 16.18 -9.86 -6.92
CA GLY A 62 15.23 -8.80 -7.19
C GLY A 62 15.75 -7.42 -6.80
N TRP A 63 15.18 -6.39 -7.41
CA TRP A 63 15.45 -5.01 -7.03
C TRP A 63 15.17 -4.75 -5.55
N ARG A 64 16.08 -4.04 -4.91
CA ARG A 64 15.89 -3.41 -3.61
C ARG A 64 14.96 -2.20 -3.77
N ILE A 65 14.36 -1.75 -2.67
CA ILE A 65 13.31 -0.71 -2.76
C ILE A 65 13.80 0.59 -3.43
N ALA A 66 15.05 0.98 -3.19
CA ALA A 66 15.64 2.18 -3.79
C ALA A 66 15.93 2.05 -5.30
N GLU A 67 15.87 0.84 -5.86
CA GLU A 67 16.11 0.55 -7.28
C GLU A 67 14.79 0.49 -8.08
N VAL A 68 13.64 0.48 -7.40
CA VAL A 68 12.33 0.43 -8.06
C VAL A 68 11.97 1.83 -8.60
N PRO A 69 11.61 1.97 -9.90
CA PRO A 69 11.22 3.27 -10.47
C PRO A 69 9.99 3.89 -9.78
N LEU A 70 10.05 5.19 -9.48
CA LEU A 70 8.99 5.90 -8.74
C LEU A 70 7.67 5.97 -9.51
N GLU A 71 7.71 5.94 -10.84
CA GLU A 71 6.55 5.96 -11.74
C GLU A 71 5.63 4.75 -11.52
N ARG A 72 6.17 3.66 -10.95
CA ARG A 72 5.35 2.50 -10.54
C ARG A 72 4.41 2.83 -9.40
N TYR A 73 4.72 3.82 -8.55
CA TYR A 73 3.94 4.18 -7.36
C TYR A 73 3.04 5.40 -7.56
N ILE A 74 3.17 6.10 -8.69
CA ILE A 74 2.43 7.34 -8.99
C ILE A 74 1.64 7.15 -10.28
N GLY A 75 0.34 7.38 -10.24
CA GLY A 75 -0.51 7.28 -11.43
C GLY A 75 -1.94 6.91 -11.12
N ASP A 76 -2.72 6.78 -12.17
CA ASP A 76 -4.15 6.55 -12.07
C ASP A 76 -4.43 5.12 -11.61
N ALA A 77 -5.24 5.00 -10.57
CA ALA A 77 -5.59 3.74 -9.94
C ALA A 77 -7.09 3.51 -9.98
N LEU A 78 -7.48 2.26 -10.22
CA LEU A 78 -8.85 1.79 -10.06
C LEU A 78 -9.02 1.14 -8.69
N VAL A 79 -9.95 1.67 -7.89
CA VAL A 79 -10.33 1.07 -6.60
C VAL A 79 -11.52 0.14 -6.80
N LEU A 80 -11.35 -1.13 -6.47
CA LEU A 80 -12.37 -2.17 -6.57
C LEU A 80 -12.82 -2.61 -5.18
N SER A 81 -14.10 -2.42 -4.86
CA SER A 81 -14.69 -2.91 -3.61
C SER A 81 -15.13 -4.36 -3.79
N LEU A 82 -14.46 -5.28 -3.09
CA LEU A 82 -14.65 -6.73 -3.20
C LEU A 82 -14.76 -7.37 -1.80
N PRO A 83 -15.77 -6.99 -0.99
CA PRO A 83 -15.95 -7.54 0.35
C PRO A 83 -16.40 -9.00 0.35
N ASP A 84 -16.26 -9.64 1.52
CA ASP A 84 -16.82 -10.97 1.83
C ASP A 84 -16.31 -12.10 0.92
N LYS A 85 -15.03 -12.05 0.55
CA LYS A 85 -14.33 -13.09 -0.22
C LYS A 85 -13.15 -13.64 0.58
N ASP A 86 -12.98 -14.96 0.61
CA ASP A 86 -11.77 -15.57 1.17
C ASP A 86 -10.57 -15.38 0.24
N ARG A 87 -10.83 -15.38 -1.07
CA ARG A 87 -9.81 -15.27 -2.12
C ARG A 87 -10.37 -14.54 -3.34
N ILE A 88 -9.67 -13.53 -3.84
CA ILE A 88 -10.01 -12.78 -5.06
C ILE A 88 -9.33 -13.43 -6.26
N GLN A 89 -10.11 -13.74 -7.30
CA GLN A 89 -9.67 -14.47 -8.49
C GLN A 89 -9.92 -13.66 -9.77
N ALA A 90 -9.40 -14.13 -10.91
CA ALA A 90 -9.59 -13.47 -12.21
C ALA A 90 -11.06 -13.26 -12.56
N LYS A 91 -11.91 -14.26 -12.26
CA LYS A 91 -13.37 -14.19 -12.48
C LYS A 91 -14.05 -13.02 -11.76
N ASP A 92 -13.48 -12.57 -10.64
CA ASP A 92 -14.05 -11.47 -9.85
C ASP A 92 -13.85 -10.10 -10.53
N LEU A 93 -12.98 -10.06 -11.56
CA LEU A 93 -12.70 -8.88 -12.38
C LEU A 93 -13.33 -8.99 -13.78
N GLU A 94 -14.15 -10.01 -14.06
CA GLU A 94 -14.84 -10.14 -15.34
C GLU A 94 -15.75 -8.94 -15.62
N GLY A 95 -15.61 -8.36 -16.81
CA GLY A 95 -16.38 -7.19 -17.25
C GLY A 95 -15.93 -5.85 -16.65
N ILE A 96 -14.86 -5.83 -15.84
CA ILE A 96 -14.25 -4.59 -15.36
C ILE A 96 -13.32 -4.03 -16.44
N ASP A 97 -13.49 -2.75 -16.78
CA ASP A 97 -12.58 -2.05 -17.68
C ASP A 97 -11.28 -1.67 -16.96
N LEU A 98 -10.18 -2.31 -17.36
CA LEU A 98 -8.84 -2.06 -16.85
C LEU A 98 -7.98 -1.22 -17.80
N THR A 99 -8.52 -0.79 -18.95
CA THR A 99 -7.71 -0.20 -20.04
C THR A 99 -7.19 1.20 -19.75
N ALA A 100 -7.84 1.93 -18.84
CA ALA A 100 -7.53 3.32 -18.52
C ALA A 100 -6.57 3.50 -17.32
N VAL A 101 -6.14 2.41 -16.68
CA VAL A 101 -5.32 2.47 -15.45
C VAL A 101 -4.11 1.55 -15.56
N THR A 102 -3.08 1.84 -14.78
CA THR A 102 -1.93 0.93 -14.60
C THR A 102 -1.89 0.31 -13.21
N LYS A 103 -2.82 0.69 -12.34
CA LYS A 103 -2.78 0.38 -10.90
C LYS A 103 -4.17 -0.03 -10.44
N VAL A 104 -4.25 -1.06 -9.61
CA VAL A 104 -5.52 -1.53 -9.05
C VAL A 104 -5.38 -1.62 -7.53
N ILE A 105 -6.36 -1.12 -6.79
CA ILE A 105 -6.45 -1.30 -5.33
C ILE A 105 -7.70 -2.12 -5.03
N LEU A 106 -7.52 -3.25 -4.34
CA LEU A 106 -8.57 -4.16 -3.91
C LEU A 106 -8.96 -3.83 -2.46
N GLN A 107 -10.19 -3.36 -2.27
CA GLN A 107 -10.76 -3.12 -0.95
C GLN A 107 -11.56 -4.36 -0.52
N THR A 108 -10.94 -5.19 0.31
CA THR A 108 -11.51 -6.47 0.78
C THR A 108 -12.34 -6.31 2.05
N LYS A 109 -12.01 -5.32 2.90
CA LYS A 109 -12.59 -5.12 4.24
C LYS A 109 -12.51 -6.35 5.15
N SER A 110 -11.63 -7.32 4.86
CA SER A 110 -11.54 -8.56 5.64
C SER A 110 -10.79 -8.36 6.95
N TRP A 111 -9.87 -7.40 7.02
CA TRP A 111 -9.18 -7.02 8.26
C TRP A 111 -10.02 -6.01 9.05
N LYS A 112 -10.94 -6.52 9.86
CA LYS A 112 -11.96 -5.71 10.58
C LYS A 112 -11.40 -5.04 11.83
N ASP A 113 -10.72 -5.81 12.69
CA ASP A 113 -10.03 -5.27 13.87
C ASP A 113 -8.55 -5.06 13.55
N ARG A 114 -8.14 -3.80 13.46
CA ARG A 114 -6.78 -3.39 13.10
C ARG A 114 -5.87 -3.19 14.31
N THR A 115 -6.37 -3.44 15.51
CA THR A 115 -5.56 -3.42 16.74
C THR A 115 -4.82 -4.74 16.96
N THR A 116 -5.21 -5.78 16.22
CA THR A 116 -4.64 -7.13 16.29
C THR A 116 -4.24 -7.59 14.90
N PHE A 117 -3.22 -8.46 14.84
CA PHE A 117 -2.87 -9.13 13.59
C PHE A 117 -3.97 -10.15 13.28
N PRO A 118 -4.53 -10.17 12.06
CA PRO A 118 -5.69 -11.00 11.76
C PRO A 118 -5.30 -12.47 11.61
N ASP A 119 -6.06 -13.38 12.23
CA ASP A 119 -5.88 -14.83 12.04
C ASP A 119 -6.19 -15.25 10.59
N THR A 120 -7.17 -14.57 9.96
CA THR A 120 -7.58 -14.79 8.58
C THR A 120 -7.89 -13.47 7.87
N TYR A 121 -7.63 -13.43 6.57
CA TYR A 121 -7.91 -12.28 5.71
C TYR A 121 -8.03 -12.73 4.25
N THR A 122 -8.64 -11.90 3.42
CA THR A 122 -8.78 -12.15 1.98
C THR A 122 -7.41 -12.21 1.32
N THR A 123 -7.19 -13.28 0.55
CA THR A 123 -5.97 -13.49 -0.25
C THR A 123 -6.22 -13.25 -1.74
N ILE A 124 -5.18 -13.24 -2.56
CA ILE A 124 -5.33 -13.20 -4.01
C ILE A 124 -5.04 -14.57 -4.64
N GLY A 125 -5.79 -14.90 -5.68
CA GLY A 125 -5.61 -16.10 -6.46
C GLY A 125 -4.44 -16.00 -7.42
N GLU A 126 -3.80 -17.15 -7.66
CA GLU A 126 -2.67 -17.28 -8.60
C GLU A 126 -3.01 -16.81 -10.03
N ASP A 127 -4.29 -16.82 -10.39
CA ASP A 127 -4.83 -16.40 -11.69
C ASP A 127 -5.01 -14.87 -11.82
N LEU A 128 -5.03 -14.14 -10.70
CA LEU A 128 -5.26 -12.70 -10.72
C LEU A 128 -4.05 -11.92 -11.28
N ALA A 129 -2.84 -12.28 -10.85
CA ALA A 129 -1.63 -11.57 -11.27
C ALA A 129 -1.34 -11.67 -12.78
N PRO A 130 -1.48 -12.85 -13.43
CA PRO A 130 -1.42 -12.97 -14.89
C PRO A 130 -2.44 -12.09 -15.61
N LEU A 131 -3.71 -12.11 -15.20
CA LEU A 131 -4.77 -11.29 -15.79
C LEU A 131 -4.42 -9.79 -15.74
N LEU A 132 -4.01 -9.31 -14.56
CA LEU A 132 -3.65 -7.91 -14.37
C LEU A 132 -2.47 -7.50 -15.26
N ARG A 133 -1.45 -8.35 -15.38
CA ARG A 133 -0.29 -8.10 -16.24
C ARG A 133 -0.67 -8.04 -17.72
N GLU A 134 -1.57 -8.90 -18.19
CA GLU A 134 -2.08 -8.87 -19.56
C GLU A 134 -2.77 -7.54 -19.91
N HIS A 135 -3.35 -6.88 -18.90
CA HIS A 135 -3.98 -5.57 -19.04
C HIS A 135 -3.03 -4.38 -18.77
N GLY A 136 -1.73 -4.64 -18.60
CA GLY A 136 -0.74 -3.58 -18.35
C GLY A 136 -0.76 -3.01 -16.93
N ILE A 137 -1.41 -3.70 -15.99
CA ILE A 137 -1.37 -3.31 -14.58
C ILE A 137 0.00 -3.67 -13.99
N ASP A 138 0.66 -2.68 -13.38
CA ASP A 138 2.01 -2.78 -12.84
C ASP A 138 2.07 -2.72 -11.30
N LEU A 139 0.95 -2.40 -10.65
CA LEU A 139 0.83 -2.29 -9.19
C LEU A 139 -0.53 -2.80 -8.71
N ILE A 140 -0.49 -3.62 -7.66
CA ILE A 140 -1.67 -4.07 -6.92
C ILE A 140 -1.61 -3.57 -5.48
N GLY A 141 -2.70 -2.97 -5.02
CA GLY A 141 -2.93 -2.56 -3.64
C GLY A 141 -3.93 -3.48 -2.94
N VAL A 142 -3.72 -3.84 -1.69
CA VAL A 142 -4.69 -4.59 -0.87
C VAL A 142 -4.83 -4.00 0.52
N ASP A 143 -5.99 -4.13 1.17
CA ASP A 143 -6.24 -3.63 2.55
C ASP A 143 -5.98 -4.66 3.67
N THR A 144 -5.22 -5.70 3.34
CA THR A 144 -4.80 -6.83 4.18
C THR A 144 -3.28 -6.82 4.42
N PRO A 145 -2.75 -7.51 5.44
CA PRO A 145 -1.30 -7.51 5.73
C PRO A 145 -0.43 -8.22 4.68
N SER A 146 -1.01 -9.00 3.79
CA SER A 146 -0.31 -9.70 2.70
C SER A 146 -1.30 -10.07 1.59
N VAL A 147 -0.74 -10.42 0.43
CA VAL A 147 -1.46 -11.00 -0.72
C VAL A 147 -1.51 -12.51 -0.68
N ASP A 148 -0.58 -13.14 0.04
CA ASP A 148 -0.05 -14.42 -0.41
C ASP A 148 -0.71 -15.66 0.21
N THR A 149 -0.68 -16.72 -0.59
CA THR A 149 -0.37 -18.11 -0.18
C THR A 149 0.95 -18.58 -0.82
N GLU A 150 1.97 -17.71 -0.91
CA GLU A 150 3.37 -17.94 -1.38
C GLU A 150 3.74 -17.73 -2.88
N LYS A 151 2.91 -17.14 -3.78
CA LYS A 151 3.23 -17.08 -5.23
C LYS A 151 2.87 -15.82 -6.03
N ALA A 152 2.38 -14.74 -5.42
CA ALA A 152 2.04 -13.55 -6.20
C ALA A 152 3.28 -12.71 -6.60
N LYS A 153 3.65 -12.72 -7.90
CA LYS A 153 4.80 -11.95 -8.45
C LYS A 153 4.40 -10.59 -9.05
N LEU A 154 3.70 -9.76 -8.29
CA LEU A 154 3.42 -8.35 -8.63
C LEU A 154 4.07 -7.43 -7.59
N TYR A 155 4.27 -6.15 -7.95
CA TYR A 155 4.65 -5.13 -6.97
C TYR A 155 3.45 -4.87 -6.07
N LEU A 156 3.65 -5.12 -4.78
CA LEU A 156 2.60 -5.07 -3.79
C LEU A 156 2.68 -3.78 -3.00
N VAL A 157 1.55 -3.07 -2.94
CA VAL A 157 1.29 -2.04 -1.92
C VAL A 157 0.29 -2.62 -0.93
N ILE A 158 0.69 -2.74 0.32
CA ILE A 158 -0.24 -3.08 1.40
C ILE A 158 -0.78 -1.75 1.94
N ILE A 159 -2.06 -1.51 1.71
CA ILE A 159 -2.83 -0.30 2.06
C ILE A 159 -3.90 -0.68 3.09
N PRO A 160 -3.53 -0.96 4.36
CA PRO A 160 -4.47 -1.35 5.38
C PRO A 160 -5.64 -0.37 5.47
N TYR A 161 -5.44 0.95 5.45
CA TYR A 161 -6.54 1.87 5.74
C TYR A 161 -7.31 2.32 4.49
N MET A 162 -8.54 1.85 4.27
CA MET A 162 -9.43 2.44 3.26
C MET A 162 -10.77 2.87 3.84
N LEU A 163 -10.93 4.18 4.06
CA LEU A 163 -12.20 4.78 4.49
C LEU A 163 -13.30 4.61 3.43
N THR A 164 -14.49 4.24 3.90
CA THR A 164 -15.63 3.65 3.16
C THR A 164 -16.46 4.61 2.31
N THR A 165 -15.92 5.70 1.78
CA THR A 165 -16.71 6.62 0.93
C THR A 165 -16.11 6.81 -0.45
N PHE A 166 -16.10 5.73 -1.24
CA PHE A 166 -15.97 5.84 -2.69
C PHE A 166 -17.31 5.53 -3.32
N SER A 167 -18.00 6.58 -3.79
CA SER A 167 -19.00 6.44 -4.84
C SER A 167 -18.28 5.77 -6.02
N SER A 168 -18.79 4.61 -6.44
CA SER A 168 -18.35 3.90 -7.63
C SER A 168 -18.21 4.86 -8.83
N SER A 169 -17.24 4.57 -9.71
CA SER A 169 -17.05 5.13 -11.07
C SER A 169 -16.12 6.33 -11.33
N LYS A 170 -15.14 6.68 -10.47
CA LYS A 170 -14.17 7.75 -10.86
C LYS A 170 -12.71 7.33 -10.74
N VAL A 171 -12.05 7.27 -11.89
CA VAL A 171 -10.59 7.27 -12.06
C VAL A 171 -10.03 8.53 -11.37
N CYS A 172 -9.11 8.36 -10.43
CA CYS A 172 -8.40 9.47 -9.79
C CYS A 172 -7.15 9.81 -10.61
N ASN A 173 -7.17 10.97 -11.28
CA ASN A 173 -6.03 11.44 -12.07
C ASN A 173 -4.91 12.02 -11.19
N TRP A 174 -3.74 11.39 -11.17
CA TRP A 174 -2.55 11.83 -10.41
C TRP A 174 -1.67 12.86 -11.15
N ILE A 175 -1.98 13.16 -12.42
CA ILE A 175 -1.11 13.93 -13.33
C ILE A 175 -0.87 15.41 -12.95
N THR A 176 -1.68 16.01 -12.06
CA THR A 176 -1.56 17.45 -11.78
C THR A 176 -0.47 17.82 -10.75
N PHE A 177 0.13 16.86 -10.04
CA PHE A 177 1.04 17.18 -8.92
C PHE A 177 2.49 17.45 -9.34
N LEU A 178 2.98 16.81 -10.41
CA LEU A 178 4.38 16.96 -10.84
C LEU A 178 4.66 18.30 -11.54
N LEU A 179 3.68 18.88 -12.24
CA LEU A 179 3.86 20.14 -12.97
C LEU A 179 3.79 21.37 -12.06
N ASP A 180 2.99 21.35 -10.99
CA ASP A 180 2.89 22.48 -10.05
C ASP A 180 4.02 22.48 -9.02
N PHE A 181 4.54 21.31 -8.63
CA PHE A 181 5.68 21.22 -7.71
C PHE A 181 6.99 21.69 -8.36
N MET A 182 7.22 21.37 -9.64
CA MET A 182 8.41 21.82 -10.37
C MET A 182 8.43 23.33 -10.64
N ASN A 183 7.26 23.98 -10.78
CA ASN A 183 7.16 25.40 -11.05
C ASN A 183 7.26 26.30 -9.80
N SER A 184 7.02 25.78 -8.59
CA SER A 184 7.03 26.60 -7.37
C SER A 184 8.36 26.65 -6.63
N TRP A 185 9.33 25.78 -6.96
CA TRP A 185 10.59 25.66 -6.20
C TRP A 185 11.85 26.09 -6.94
N LEU A 186 11.80 26.35 -8.25
CA LEU A 186 12.97 26.76 -9.05
C LEU A 186 13.12 28.28 -9.23
N PHE A 187 12.15 29.09 -8.78
CA PHE A 187 12.27 30.56 -8.78
C PHE A 187 11.57 31.18 -7.56
N ARG A 188 12.19 31.07 -6.38
CA ARG A 188 12.04 32.03 -5.27
C ARG A 188 13.16 31.85 -4.25
#